data_AF-A0A6P4EG09-F1
#
_entry.id   AF-A0A6P4EG09-F1
#
_cell.length_a   1.000
_cell.length_b   1.000
_cell.length_c   1.000
_cell.angle_alpha   90.00
_cell.angle_beta   90.00
_cell.angle_gamma   90.00
#
_symmetry.space_group_name_H-M   'P 1'
#
loop_
_entity.id
_entity.type
_entity.pdbx_description
1 polymer ?
#
loop_
_entity_poly.entity_id
_entity_poly.type
_entity_poly.pdbx_seq_one_letter_code
_entity_poly.pdbx_strand_id
1 'polypeptide(L)'
;MSDDHSNSIRSLSPELAKKAQDELGEVPERIDEDIETLRTWISKQPHLKARQDAQFLVAFLRGCKYSLEKTKLKLDNFYAMRGAVPELYKNRIVGEKQLSILETGCLLRLPQPLKADGPRIHISRYGQYDSKKYSIAEVVQVNTMIGEIQIREDDNAMISGFLEIIDMKGVGAGHLFQFDAVLVKKLAVLGDKAYPYRPKGFHFVNAPAAAERFMSIAKSLMSEKIRKRFHIHSKLESLYKYVPKECLPAEYGGSNGTIQDVVSTWRTKLLEYKPFFEEEESFGTNEKLRRGQPVNAESLFGIEGSFRKLDID
;
A
#
# COMPACT_ATOMS: atom_id res chain seq x y z
N MET A 1 19.01 -23.24 13.33
CA MET A 1 18.91 -21.85 13.82
C MET A 1 17.47 -21.66 14.20
N SER A 2 17.17 -21.42 15.47
CA SER A 2 15.80 -21.22 15.95
C SER A 2 15.29 -19.90 15.41
N ASP A 3 14.57 -19.95 14.29
CA ASP A 3 13.84 -18.79 13.78
C ASP A 3 12.70 -18.51 14.77
N ASP A 4 12.94 -17.60 15.73
CA ASP A 4 11.95 -17.14 16.69
C ASP A 4 10.96 -16.21 15.97
N HIS A 5 10.12 -16.81 15.12
CA HIS A 5 9.00 -16.11 14.51
C HIS A 5 7.96 -15.84 15.59
N SER A 6 7.58 -14.57 15.77
CA SER A 6 6.49 -14.25 16.69
C SER A 6 5.21 -14.95 16.23
N ASN A 7 4.70 -15.83 17.08
CA ASN A 7 3.44 -16.55 16.87
C ASN A 7 2.22 -15.77 17.39
N SER A 8 2.43 -14.60 18.00
CA SER A 8 1.33 -13.81 18.55
C SER A 8 0.58 -13.06 17.44
N ILE A 9 -0.75 -13.18 17.47
CA ILE A 9 -1.69 -12.41 16.65
C ILE A 9 -2.46 -11.48 17.57
N ARG A 10 -2.56 -10.21 17.20
CA ARG A 10 -3.33 -9.22 17.94
C ARG A 10 -4.81 -9.58 17.95
N SER A 11 -5.44 -9.53 19.11
CA SER A 11 -6.89 -9.71 19.24
C SER A 11 -7.64 -8.60 18.50
N LEU A 12 -8.67 -9.00 17.75
CA LEU A 12 -9.58 -8.08 17.08
C LEU A 12 -10.64 -7.54 18.04
N SER A 13 -11.19 -6.35 17.74
CA SER A 13 -12.43 -5.91 18.38
C SER A 13 -13.59 -6.85 18.00
N PRO A 14 -14.64 -6.99 18.82
CA PRO A 14 -15.78 -7.85 18.50
C PRO A 14 -16.41 -7.55 17.12
N GLU A 15 -16.52 -6.28 16.76
CA GLU A 15 -17.10 -5.84 15.48
C GLU A 15 -16.21 -6.23 14.30
N LEU A 16 -14.89 -6.07 14.42
CA LEU A 16 -13.94 -6.49 13.39
C LEU A 16 -13.84 -8.01 13.28
N ALA A 17 -13.87 -8.73 14.40
CA ALA A 17 -13.85 -10.19 14.41
C ALA A 17 -15.09 -10.76 13.70
N LYS A 18 -16.27 -10.22 13.98
CA LYS A 18 -17.52 -10.58 13.29
C LYS A 18 -17.42 -10.30 11.80
N LYS A 19 -16.91 -9.13 11.42
CA LYS A 19 -16.73 -8.77 10.01
C LYS A 19 -15.72 -9.66 9.28
N ALA A 20 -14.63 -10.05 9.95
CA ALA A 20 -13.65 -10.96 9.39
C ALA A 20 -14.28 -12.31 9.07
N GLN A 21 -15.12 -12.84 9.97
CA GLN A 21 -15.89 -14.06 9.76
C GLN A 21 -16.89 -13.89 8.60
N ASP A 22 -17.75 -12.86 8.67
CA ASP A 22 -18.86 -12.65 7.73
C ASP A 22 -18.39 -12.33 6.30
N GLU A 23 -17.35 -11.50 6.14
CA GLU A 23 -16.95 -10.98 4.82
C GLU A 23 -15.71 -11.64 4.22
N LEU A 24 -14.84 -12.24 5.05
CA LEU A 24 -13.53 -12.77 4.64
C LEU A 24 -13.45 -14.29 4.76
N GLY A 25 -14.39 -14.93 5.47
CA GLY A 25 -14.31 -16.36 5.78
C GLY A 25 -13.21 -16.69 6.78
N GLU A 26 -12.84 -15.73 7.65
CA GLU A 26 -11.94 -16.00 8.78
C GLU A 26 -12.62 -16.99 9.72
N VAL A 27 -11.97 -18.12 10.01
CA VAL A 27 -12.43 -19.10 10.99
C VAL A 27 -11.38 -19.14 12.09
N PRO A 28 -11.64 -18.59 13.30
CA PRO A 28 -10.64 -18.42 14.35
C PRO A 28 -9.84 -19.69 14.67
N GLU A 29 -10.50 -20.85 14.68
CA GLU A 29 -9.91 -22.15 15.01
C GLU A 29 -8.95 -22.66 13.93
N ARG A 30 -9.00 -22.09 12.72
CA ARG A 30 -8.16 -22.48 11.58
C ARG A 30 -6.97 -21.54 11.32
N ILE A 31 -6.90 -20.40 12.02
CA ILE A 31 -5.89 -19.38 11.73
C ILE A 31 -4.47 -19.95 11.86
N ASP A 32 -4.21 -20.72 12.92
CA ASP A 32 -2.89 -21.33 13.17
C ASP A 32 -2.53 -22.35 12.07
N GLU A 33 -3.47 -23.19 11.64
CA GLU A 33 -3.28 -24.15 10.55
C GLU A 33 -3.01 -23.45 9.20
N ASP A 34 -3.76 -22.39 8.89
CA ASP A 34 -3.58 -21.62 7.66
C ASP A 34 -2.19 -20.92 7.66
N ILE A 35 -1.71 -20.44 8.82
CA ILE A 35 -0.36 -19.87 8.97
C ILE A 35 0.73 -20.92 8.76
N GLU A 36 0.61 -22.09 9.39
CA GLU A 36 1.56 -23.19 9.21
C GLU A 36 1.60 -23.71 7.77
N THR A 37 0.45 -23.70 7.09
CA THR A 37 0.35 -24.00 5.66
C THR A 37 1.17 -23.01 4.84
N LEU A 38 1.10 -21.72 5.14
CA LEU A 38 1.90 -20.70 4.45
C LEU A 38 3.39 -20.83 4.73
N ARG A 39 3.79 -21.06 5.99
CA ARG A 39 5.19 -21.31 6.38
C ARG A 39 5.77 -22.53 5.66
N THR A 40 5.02 -23.62 5.64
CA THR A 40 5.37 -24.85 4.89
C THR A 40 5.48 -24.61 3.40
N TRP A 41 4.61 -23.76 2.83
CA TRP A 41 4.70 -23.41 1.42
C TRP A 41 5.93 -22.53 1.13
N ILE A 42 6.21 -21.53 1.97
CA ILE A 42 7.38 -20.63 1.86
C ILE A 42 8.68 -21.46 1.88
N SER A 43 8.82 -22.41 2.81
CA SER A 43 10.03 -23.25 2.90
C SER A 43 10.27 -24.13 1.67
N LYS A 44 9.23 -24.38 0.86
CA LYS A 44 9.31 -25.14 -0.40
C LYS A 44 9.60 -24.26 -1.61
N GLN A 45 9.68 -22.93 -1.46
CA GLN A 45 9.96 -21.99 -2.54
C GLN A 45 11.45 -21.62 -2.58
N PRO A 46 12.27 -22.21 -3.48
CA PRO A 46 13.72 -21.97 -3.49
C PRO A 46 14.10 -20.52 -3.85
N HIS A 47 13.21 -19.79 -4.53
CA HIS A 47 13.42 -18.40 -4.92
C HIS A 47 12.96 -17.40 -3.89
N LEU A 48 12.22 -17.78 -2.85
CA LEU A 48 11.53 -16.84 -1.97
C LEU A 48 12.13 -16.88 -0.56
N LYS A 49 12.60 -15.72 -0.09
CA LYS A 49 12.91 -15.49 1.32
C LYS A 49 11.91 -14.47 1.86
N ALA A 50 10.99 -14.92 2.71
CA ALA A 50 9.87 -14.12 3.21
C ALA A 50 9.83 -14.06 4.74
N ARG A 51 9.22 -13.00 5.28
CA ARG A 51 8.85 -12.90 6.68
C ARG A 51 7.74 -13.90 7.00
N GLN A 52 7.85 -14.54 8.17
CA GLN A 52 6.95 -15.63 8.60
C GLN A 52 6.26 -15.36 9.94
N ASP A 53 6.31 -14.12 10.44
CA ASP A 53 5.58 -13.69 11.64
C ASP A 53 4.08 -13.91 11.47
N ALA A 54 3.40 -14.44 12.49
CA ALA A 54 1.98 -14.79 12.43
C ALA A 54 1.11 -13.57 12.06
N GLN A 55 1.36 -12.41 12.69
CA GLN A 55 0.65 -11.16 12.40
C GLN A 55 0.82 -10.69 10.93
N PHE A 56 1.99 -10.94 10.31
CA PHE A 56 2.21 -10.59 8.91
C PHE A 56 1.45 -11.53 7.97
N LEU A 57 1.52 -12.84 8.22
CA LEU A 57 0.86 -13.84 7.39
C LEU A 57 -0.68 -13.73 7.48
N VAL A 58 -1.24 -13.50 8.68
CA VAL A 58 -2.69 -13.32 8.85
C VAL A 58 -3.21 -12.06 8.14
N ALA A 59 -2.40 -10.99 8.05
CA ALA A 59 -2.76 -9.81 7.28
C ALA A 59 -2.95 -10.12 5.79
N PHE A 60 -2.08 -10.97 5.21
CA PHE A 60 -2.23 -11.42 3.83
C PHE A 60 -3.43 -12.36 3.65
N LEU A 61 -3.69 -13.27 4.59
CA LEU A 61 -4.89 -14.12 4.59
C LEU A 61 -6.16 -13.27 4.59
N ARG A 62 -6.26 -12.29 5.49
CA ARG A 62 -7.38 -11.32 5.56
C ARG A 62 -7.54 -10.54 4.27
N GLY A 63 -6.45 -10.01 3.72
CA GLY A 63 -6.43 -9.30 2.45
C GLY A 63 -6.92 -10.14 1.26
N CYS A 64 -6.70 -11.45 1.32
CA CYS A 64 -7.08 -12.43 0.29
C CYS A 64 -8.38 -13.19 0.60
N LYS A 65 -9.13 -12.80 1.63
CA LYS A 65 -10.35 -13.49 2.07
C LYS A 65 -10.12 -15.00 2.31
N TYR A 66 -9.03 -15.32 3.01
CA TYR A 66 -8.61 -16.69 3.35
C TYR A 66 -8.46 -17.65 2.15
N SER A 67 -8.34 -17.11 0.93
CA SER A 67 -7.99 -17.90 -0.25
C SER A 67 -6.49 -18.15 -0.27
N LEU A 68 -6.06 -19.34 0.18
CA LEU A 68 -4.65 -19.72 0.26
C LEU A 68 -3.90 -19.51 -1.06
N GLU A 69 -4.50 -19.86 -2.20
CA GLU A 69 -3.86 -19.68 -3.51
C GLU A 69 -3.62 -18.20 -3.85
N LYS A 70 -4.58 -17.32 -3.55
CA LYS A 70 -4.40 -15.87 -3.72
C LYS A 70 -3.36 -15.32 -2.76
N THR A 71 -3.34 -15.82 -1.52
CA THR A 71 -2.37 -15.42 -0.50
C THR A 71 -0.95 -15.75 -0.94
N LYS A 72 -0.70 -17.00 -1.38
CA LYS A 72 0.60 -17.44 -1.89
C LYS A 72 1.07 -16.57 -3.05
N LEU A 73 0.22 -16.37 -4.06
CA LEU A 73 0.54 -15.54 -5.23
C LEU A 73 0.85 -14.08 -4.83
N LYS A 74 0.06 -13.52 -3.91
CA LYS A 74 0.21 -12.14 -3.49
C LYS A 74 1.47 -11.93 -2.64
N LEU A 75 1.77 -12.86 -1.73
CA LEU A 75 2.99 -12.84 -0.92
C LEU A 75 4.24 -12.99 -1.80
N ASP A 76 4.22 -13.90 -2.76
CA ASP A 76 5.30 -14.07 -3.73
C ASP A 76 5.55 -12.79 -4.54
N ASN A 77 4.47 -12.20 -5.10
CA ASN A 77 4.56 -10.93 -5.82
C ASN A 77 5.03 -9.79 -4.92
N PHE A 78 4.59 -9.73 -3.66
CA PHE A 78 5.03 -8.71 -2.70
C PHE A 78 6.55 -8.66 -2.58
N TYR A 79 7.21 -9.81 -2.52
CA TYR A 79 8.68 -9.86 -2.48
C TYR A 79 9.31 -9.65 -3.85
N ALA A 80 8.74 -10.17 -4.93
CA ALA A 80 9.26 -9.96 -6.29
C ALA A 80 9.27 -8.49 -6.74
N MET A 81 8.34 -7.67 -6.22
CA MET A 81 8.29 -6.22 -6.52
C MET A 81 9.57 -5.48 -6.11
N ARG A 82 10.31 -5.98 -5.11
CA ARG A 82 11.59 -5.39 -4.67
C ARG A 82 12.64 -5.39 -5.80
N GLY A 83 12.66 -6.45 -6.60
CA GLY A 83 13.53 -6.56 -7.77
C GLY A 83 12.94 -5.92 -9.04
N ALA A 84 11.61 -5.96 -9.20
CA ALA A 84 10.94 -5.46 -10.40
C ALA A 84 10.74 -3.95 -10.44
N VAL A 85 10.72 -3.28 -9.28
CA VAL A 85 10.51 -1.82 -9.15
C VAL A 85 11.52 -1.22 -8.17
N PRO A 86 12.83 -1.30 -8.47
CA PRO A 86 13.87 -0.91 -7.52
C PRO A 86 13.79 0.58 -7.13
N GLU A 87 13.27 1.45 -7.98
CA GLU A 87 13.08 2.86 -7.66
C GLU A 87 12.08 3.11 -6.51
N LEU A 88 11.20 2.15 -6.21
CA LEU A 88 10.25 2.23 -5.10
C LEU A 88 10.69 1.42 -3.86
N TYR A 89 11.54 0.42 -4.04
CA TYR A 89 11.87 -0.57 -3.00
C TYR A 89 13.34 -0.65 -2.59
N LYS A 90 14.27 -0.06 -3.36
CA LYS A 90 15.68 -0.03 -3.02
C LYS A 90 15.99 1.09 -2.03
N ASN A 91 16.89 0.84 -1.07
CA ASN A 91 17.36 1.80 -0.08
C ASN A 91 16.23 2.44 0.74
N ARG A 92 15.28 1.64 1.23
CA ARG A 92 14.17 2.10 2.09
C ARG A 92 14.63 2.33 3.53
N ILE A 93 15.58 3.24 3.68
CA ILE A 93 16.15 3.62 4.96
C ILE A 93 15.29 4.74 5.54
N VAL A 94 14.98 4.69 6.83
CA VAL A 94 14.34 5.81 7.53
C VAL A 94 15.41 6.85 7.86
N GLY A 95 15.70 7.72 6.89
CA GLY A 95 16.63 8.83 7.02
C GLY A 95 15.96 10.21 6.93
N GLU A 96 16.76 11.26 7.05
CA GLU A 96 16.30 12.66 6.99
C GLU A 96 15.51 12.97 5.72
N LYS A 97 15.82 12.33 4.59
CA LYS A 97 15.07 12.51 3.34
C LYS A 97 13.64 11.98 3.45
N GLN A 98 13.47 10.75 3.92
CA GLN A 98 12.15 10.13 4.08
C GLN A 98 11.30 10.87 5.12
N LEU A 99 11.94 11.29 6.22
CA LEU A 99 11.28 12.07 7.26
C LEU A 99 10.86 13.45 6.75
N SER A 100 11.73 14.15 6.02
CA SER A 100 11.37 15.46 5.45
C SER A 100 10.28 15.38 4.38
N ILE A 101 10.18 14.28 3.63
CA ILE A 101 9.03 14.02 2.75
C ILE A 101 7.75 13.85 3.57
N LEU A 102 7.78 13.03 4.63
CA LEU A 102 6.62 12.85 5.52
C LEU A 102 6.18 14.18 6.14
N GLU A 103 7.12 15.01 6.58
CA GLU A 103 6.88 16.31 7.22
C GLU A 103 6.20 17.35 6.34
N THR A 104 6.23 17.17 5.02
CA THR A 104 5.42 18.00 4.11
C THR A 104 3.91 17.82 4.33
N GLY A 105 3.49 16.75 5.03
CA GLY A 105 2.09 16.41 5.21
C GLY A 105 1.42 15.92 3.92
N CYS A 106 2.20 15.45 2.94
CA CYS A 106 1.68 14.96 1.66
C CYS A 106 1.09 13.54 1.72
N LEU A 107 1.40 12.76 2.77
CA LEU A 107 0.92 11.39 2.96
C LEU A 107 0.34 11.24 4.37
N LEU A 108 -0.97 11.05 4.49
CA LEU A 108 -1.66 11.01 5.77
C LEU A 108 -2.41 9.69 5.92
N ARG A 109 -2.22 9.03 7.08
CA ARG A 109 -3.09 7.95 7.55
C ARG A 109 -3.82 8.45 8.78
N LEU A 110 -5.12 8.70 8.64
CA LEU A 110 -5.89 9.28 9.73
C LEU A 110 -6.04 8.28 10.89
N PRO A 111 -6.07 8.77 12.15
CA PRO A 111 -5.97 7.91 13.31
C PRO A 111 -7.25 7.08 13.52
N GLN A 112 -8.42 7.66 13.29
CA GLN A 112 -9.68 6.92 13.38
C GLN A 112 -10.13 6.38 12.02
N PRO A 113 -10.63 5.14 11.96
CA PRO A 113 -11.31 4.61 10.78
C PRO A 113 -12.64 5.33 10.55
N LEU A 114 -13.29 5.04 9.42
CA LEU A 114 -14.60 5.60 9.07
C LEU A 114 -15.70 5.30 10.12
N LYS A 115 -15.56 4.17 10.81
CA LYS A 115 -16.35 3.70 11.97
C LYS A 115 -15.55 2.55 12.62
N ALA A 116 -15.97 2.04 13.77
CA ALA A 116 -15.23 1.01 14.53
C ALA A 116 -14.75 -0.19 13.68
N ASP A 117 -15.64 -0.78 12.86
CA ASP A 117 -15.34 -1.86 11.91
C ASP A 117 -15.07 -1.33 10.48
N GLY A 118 -14.90 -0.02 10.33
CA GLY A 118 -14.84 0.67 9.04
C GLY A 118 -13.47 0.61 8.37
N PRO A 119 -13.40 0.97 7.07
CA PRO A 119 -12.13 1.15 6.40
C PRO A 119 -11.32 2.30 7.03
N ARG A 120 -10.00 2.24 6.85
CA ARG A 120 -9.13 3.38 7.14
C ARG A 120 -9.31 4.51 6.13
N ILE A 121 -8.99 5.73 6.55
CA ILE A 121 -9.04 6.90 5.69
C ILE A 121 -7.61 7.39 5.48
N HIS A 122 -7.20 7.44 4.22
CA HIS A 122 -5.89 7.91 3.78
C HIS A 122 -6.09 9.21 3.01
N ILE A 123 -5.16 10.16 3.13
CA ILE A 123 -5.16 11.39 2.34
C ILE A 123 -3.79 11.58 1.70
N SER A 124 -3.76 11.66 0.37
CA SER A 124 -2.58 12.04 -0.41
C SER A 124 -2.72 13.48 -0.92
N ARG A 125 -1.82 14.36 -0.50
CA ARG A 125 -1.79 15.80 -0.82
C ARG A 125 -0.56 16.11 -1.66
N TYR A 126 -0.51 15.61 -2.90
CA TYR A 126 0.69 15.68 -3.74
C TYR A 126 1.16 17.11 -4.07
N GLY A 127 0.30 18.11 -3.97
CA GLY A 127 0.70 19.51 -4.15
C GLY A 127 1.49 20.11 -2.98
N GLN A 128 1.76 19.34 -1.92
CA GLN A 128 2.43 19.83 -0.70
C GLN A 128 3.94 19.51 -0.66
N TYR A 129 4.43 18.56 -1.46
CA TYR A 129 5.87 18.33 -1.57
C TYR A 129 6.47 19.22 -2.67
N ASP A 130 7.74 19.60 -2.53
CA ASP A 130 8.42 20.34 -3.59
C ASP A 130 8.87 19.39 -4.70
N SER A 131 8.16 19.41 -5.84
CA SER A 131 8.51 18.63 -7.04
C SER A 131 9.89 18.92 -7.65
N LYS A 132 10.56 20.02 -7.28
CA LYS A 132 11.96 20.27 -7.66
C LYS A 132 12.95 19.59 -6.73
N LYS A 133 12.55 19.30 -5.49
CA LYS A 133 13.38 18.70 -4.45
C LYS A 133 13.23 17.18 -4.40
N TYR A 134 12.02 16.68 -4.58
CA TYR A 134 11.70 15.25 -4.51
C TYR A 134 11.03 14.77 -5.79
N SER A 135 11.37 13.56 -6.19
CA SER A 135 10.63 12.82 -7.22
C SER A 135 9.40 12.14 -6.63
N ILE A 136 8.38 11.93 -7.46
CA ILE A 136 7.21 11.14 -7.06
C ILE A 136 7.58 9.71 -6.66
N ALA A 137 8.63 9.13 -7.24
CA ALA A 137 9.10 7.80 -6.87
C ALA A 137 9.57 7.77 -5.41
N GLU A 138 10.27 8.82 -4.94
CA GLU A 138 10.68 8.94 -3.54
C GLU A 138 9.48 9.17 -2.61
N VAL A 139 8.49 9.96 -3.03
CA VAL A 139 7.24 10.12 -2.26
C VAL A 139 6.47 8.81 -2.16
N VAL A 140 6.36 8.08 -3.27
CA VAL A 140 5.74 6.75 -3.29
C VAL A 140 6.52 5.75 -2.44
N GLN A 141 7.86 5.82 -2.44
CA GLN A 141 8.68 4.99 -1.57
C GLN A 141 8.34 5.20 -0.09
N VAL A 142 8.19 6.46 0.36
CA VAL A 142 7.73 6.72 1.74
C VAL A 142 6.32 6.17 1.96
N ASN A 143 5.44 6.28 0.97
CA ASN A 143 4.09 5.72 1.03
C ASN A 143 4.08 4.19 1.14
N THR A 144 5.01 3.48 0.48
CA THR A 144 5.13 2.01 0.60
C THR A 144 5.66 1.61 1.96
N MET A 145 6.58 2.37 2.56
CA MET A 145 7.06 2.17 3.93
C MET A 145 5.92 2.29 4.94
N ILE A 146 5.15 3.39 4.89
CA ILE A 146 3.95 3.58 5.73
C ILE A 146 2.95 2.42 5.54
N GLY A 147 2.74 2.01 4.29
CA GLY A 147 1.86 0.88 3.96
C GLY A 147 2.30 -0.45 4.56
N GLU A 148 3.61 -0.75 4.61
CA GLU A 148 4.10 -2.00 5.20
C GLU A 148 3.98 -2.01 6.72
N ILE A 149 4.15 -0.86 7.38
CA ILE A 149 3.86 -0.73 8.81
C ILE A 149 2.37 -1.01 9.07
N GLN A 150 1.48 -0.41 8.29
CA GLN A 150 0.03 -0.66 8.43
C GLN A 150 -0.37 -2.12 8.16
N ILE A 151 0.32 -2.86 7.28
CA ILE A 151 0.06 -4.30 7.10
C ILE A 151 0.25 -5.05 8.44
N ARG A 152 1.22 -4.62 9.25
CA ARG A 152 1.55 -5.25 10.55
C ARG A 152 0.70 -4.72 11.70
N GLU A 153 0.34 -3.44 11.66
CA GLU A 153 -0.26 -2.77 12.81
C GLU A 153 -1.77 -2.54 12.72
N ASP A 154 -2.38 -2.64 11.53
CA ASP A 154 -3.69 -2.07 11.27
C ASP A 154 -4.72 -3.10 10.78
N ASP A 155 -5.40 -3.76 11.72
CA ASP A 155 -6.40 -4.77 11.42
C ASP A 155 -7.63 -4.19 10.69
N ASN A 156 -8.03 -2.94 10.96
CA ASN A 156 -9.07 -2.26 10.18
C ASN A 156 -8.67 -2.16 8.70
N ALA A 157 -7.40 -1.85 8.41
CA ALA A 157 -6.95 -1.75 7.03
C ALA A 157 -6.97 -3.11 6.33
N MET A 158 -6.62 -4.20 7.03
CA MET A 158 -6.59 -5.55 6.47
C MET A 158 -7.99 -6.16 6.31
N ILE A 159 -8.89 -5.90 7.27
CA ILE A 159 -10.25 -6.48 7.33
C ILE A 159 -11.27 -5.63 6.58
N SER A 160 -11.17 -4.31 6.69
CA SER A 160 -12.15 -3.37 6.14
C SER A 160 -11.61 -2.56 4.97
N GLY A 161 -10.32 -2.62 4.69
CA GLY A 161 -9.72 -1.90 3.58
C GLY A 161 -9.50 -0.42 3.90
N PHE A 162 -9.40 0.40 2.85
CA PHE A 162 -9.14 1.83 2.99
C PHE A 162 -9.91 2.66 1.95
N LEU A 163 -10.17 3.92 2.28
CA LEU A 163 -10.61 4.98 1.38
C LEU A 163 -9.43 5.91 1.15
N GLU A 164 -9.12 6.19 -0.11
CA GLU A 164 -8.08 7.14 -0.50
C GLU A 164 -8.72 8.47 -0.89
N ILE A 165 -8.30 9.56 -0.26
CA ILE A 165 -8.64 10.92 -0.67
C ILE A 165 -7.40 11.52 -1.33
N ILE A 166 -7.50 11.86 -2.61
CA ILE A 166 -6.44 12.55 -3.36
C ILE A 166 -6.81 14.03 -3.42
N ASP A 167 -6.17 14.83 -2.57
CA ASP A 167 -6.29 16.28 -2.60
C ASP A 167 -5.30 16.87 -3.61
N MET A 168 -5.86 17.39 -4.70
CA MET A 168 -5.09 17.97 -5.80
C MET A 168 -4.81 19.47 -5.61
N LYS A 169 -5.16 20.05 -4.46
CA LYS A 169 -4.82 21.43 -4.14
C LYS A 169 -3.29 21.63 -4.16
N GLY A 170 -2.83 22.61 -4.94
CA GLY A 170 -1.41 22.92 -5.11
C GLY A 170 -0.68 22.05 -6.16
N VAL A 171 -1.37 21.10 -6.81
CA VAL A 171 -0.78 20.29 -7.89
C VAL A 171 -0.54 21.17 -9.12
N GLY A 172 0.68 21.67 -9.26
CA GLY A 172 1.18 22.36 -10.45
C GLY A 172 1.81 21.43 -11.50
N ALA A 173 2.29 22.03 -12.60
CA ALA A 173 2.89 21.33 -13.73
C ALA A 173 4.06 20.41 -13.33
N GLY A 174 4.94 20.84 -12.42
CA GLY A 174 6.07 20.04 -11.95
C GLY A 174 5.65 18.70 -11.35
N HIS A 175 4.56 18.66 -10.60
CA HIS A 175 3.99 17.41 -10.09
C HIS A 175 3.40 16.56 -11.22
N LEU A 176 2.58 17.18 -12.09
CA LEU A 176 1.92 16.47 -13.20
C LEU A 176 2.92 15.82 -14.16
N PHE A 177 4.07 16.45 -14.42
CA PHE A 177 5.14 15.88 -15.26
C PHE A 177 5.79 14.62 -14.68
N GLN A 178 5.75 14.45 -13.36
CA GLN A 178 6.28 13.25 -12.70
C GLN A 178 5.29 12.07 -12.76
N PHE A 179 4.00 12.33 -13.00
CA PHE A 179 2.98 11.29 -13.14
C PHE A 179 2.83 10.84 -14.58
N ASP A 180 3.52 9.77 -14.96
CA ASP A 180 3.35 9.12 -16.25
C ASP A 180 2.50 7.83 -16.17
N ALA A 181 2.11 7.32 -17.34
CA ALA A 181 1.32 6.09 -17.45
C ALA A 181 2.06 4.85 -16.92
N VAL A 182 3.40 4.84 -16.97
CA VAL A 182 4.22 3.72 -16.50
C VAL A 182 4.16 3.61 -14.98
N LEU A 183 4.35 4.72 -14.28
CA LEU A 183 4.23 4.78 -12.83
C LEU A 183 2.81 4.42 -12.39
N VAL A 184 1.78 4.98 -13.03
CA VAL A 184 0.39 4.65 -12.68
C VAL A 184 0.10 3.16 -12.88
N LYS A 185 0.61 2.54 -13.95
CA LYS A 185 0.49 1.10 -14.18
C LYS A 185 1.22 0.29 -13.10
N LYS A 186 2.43 0.71 -12.71
CA LYS A 186 3.20 0.09 -11.61
C LYS A 186 2.44 0.14 -10.30
N LEU A 187 1.90 1.30 -9.92
CA LEU A 187 1.10 1.47 -8.70
C LEU A 187 -0.19 0.63 -8.72
N ALA A 188 -0.88 0.59 -9.86
CA ALA A 188 -2.09 -0.22 -10.02
C ALA A 188 -1.78 -1.72 -9.84
N VAL A 189 -0.72 -2.22 -10.48
CA VAL A 189 -0.28 -3.61 -10.35
C VAL A 189 0.21 -3.92 -8.94
N LEU A 190 0.95 -2.99 -8.31
CA LEU A 190 1.40 -3.14 -6.93
C LEU A 190 0.21 -3.31 -5.97
N GLY A 191 -0.76 -2.40 -6.05
CA GLY A 191 -1.96 -2.45 -5.24
C GLY A 191 -2.79 -3.72 -5.46
N ASP A 192 -2.97 -4.14 -6.71
CA ASP A 192 -3.82 -5.29 -7.06
C ASP A 192 -3.15 -6.63 -6.78
N LYS A 193 -1.90 -6.81 -7.20
CA LYS A 193 -1.21 -8.12 -7.23
C LYS A 193 -0.29 -8.38 -6.03
N ALA A 194 0.21 -7.35 -5.34
CA ALA A 194 1.22 -7.51 -4.29
C ALA A 194 0.75 -7.10 -2.90
N TYR A 195 -0.13 -6.09 -2.79
CA TYR A 195 -0.51 -5.54 -1.49
C TYR A 195 -1.81 -6.17 -0.96
N PRO A 196 -1.91 -6.56 0.33
CA PRO A 196 -3.10 -7.20 0.90
C PRO A 196 -4.26 -6.21 1.15
N TYR A 197 -4.08 -4.94 0.80
CA TYR A 197 -5.11 -3.92 0.91
C TYR A 197 -6.27 -4.11 -0.06
N ARG A 198 -7.45 -3.63 0.37
CA ARG A 198 -8.65 -3.58 -0.46
C ARG A 198 -9.17 -2.14 -0.52
N PRO A 199 -8.94 -1.40 -1.62
CA PRO A 199 -9.49 -0.05 -1.75
C PRO A 199 -11.01 -0.11 -1.74
N LYS A 200 -11.66 0.80 -1.02
CA LYS A 200 -13.10 0.97 -0.97
C LYS A 200 -13.58 2.16 -1.80
N GLY A 201 -12.67 3.07 -2.14
CA GLY A 201 -12.94 4.31 -2.86
C GLY A 201 -11.66 5.11 -3.09
N PHE A 202 -11.58 5.78 -4.23
CA PHE A 202 -10.59 6.80 -4.57
C PHE A 202 -11.32 8.10 -4.84
N HIS A 203 -11.09 9.11 -4.02
CA HIS A 203 -11.84 10.36 -3.97
C HIS A 203 -10.95 11.53 -4.32
N PHE A 204 -11.13 12.10 -5.51
CA PHE A 204 -10.36 13.25 -5.98
C PHE A 204 -11.09 14.54 -5.58
N VAL A 205 -10.41 15.41 -4.83
CA VAL A 205 -10.91 16.74 -4.44
C VAL A 205 -9.95 17.82 -4.93
N ASN A 206 -10.47 19.04 -5.11
CA ASN A 206 -9.70 20.21 -5.56
C ASN A 206 -8.91 19.97 -6.87
N ALA A 207 -9.42 19.10 -7.75
CA ALA A 207 -8.78 18.79 -9.03
C ALA A 207 -8.79 20.02 -9.96
N PRO A 208 -7.62 20.53 -10.40
CA PRO A 208 -7.59 21.57 -11.42
C PRO A 208 -8.03 20.98 -12.76
N ALA A 209 -8.55 21.82 -13.68
CA ALA A 209 -8.94 21.37 -15.02
C ALA A 209 -7.78 20.65 -15.76
N ALA A 210 -6.54 21.10 -15.54
CA ALA A 210 -5.34 20.46 -16.10
C ALA A 210 -5.13 19.00 -15.64
N ALA A 211 -5.74 18.57 -14.53
CA ALA A 211 -5.63 17.21 -14.02
C ALA A 211 -6.57 16.21 -14.70
N GLU A 212 -7.51 16.65 -15.54
CA GLU A 212 -8.45 15.75 -16.24
C GLU A 212 -7.74 14.69 -17.08
N ARG A 213 -6.66 15.06 -17.78
CA ARG A 213 -5.85 14.13 -18.56
C ARG A 213 -5.24 13.03 -17.68
N PHE A 214 -4.66 13.42 -16.54
CA PHE A 214 -4.10 12.49 -15.57
C PHE A 214 -5.16 11.52 -15.04
N MET A 215 -6.32 12.05 -14.63
CA MET A 215 -7.42 11.23 -14.11
C MET A 215 -7.96 10.25 -15.17
N SER A 216 -8.02 10.67 -16.44
CA SER A 216 -8.42 9.79 -17.56
C SER A 216 -7.44 8.62 -17.75
N ILE A 217 -6.13 8.91 -17.76
CA ILE A 217 -5.08 7.88 -17.86
C ILE A 217 -5.16 6.92 -16.67
N ALA A 218 -5.29 7.45 -15.45
CA ALA A 218 -5.42 6.62 -14.26
C ALA A 218 -6.65 5.71 -14.36
N LYS A 219 -7.80 6.25 -14.75
CA LYS A 219 -9.02 5.46 -14.90
C LYS A 219 -8.89 4.39 -15.98
N SER A 220 -8.25 4.67 -17.12
CA SER A 220 -8.10 3.72 -18.22
C SER A 220 -7.21 2.52 -17.88
N LEU A 221 -6.22 2.70 -17.01
CA LEU A 221 -5.32 1.62 -16.57
C LEU A 221 -5.89 0.74 -15.44
N MET A 222 -7.04 1.12 -14.87
CA MET A 222 -7.67 0.40 -13.77
C MET A 222 -8.68 -0.65 -14.28
N SER A 223 -8.84 -1.73 -13.52
CA SER A 223 -9.91 -2.72 -13.75
C SER A 223 -11.30 -2.09 -13.58
N GLU A 224 -12.33 -2.67 -14.19
CA GLU A 224 -13.70 -2.16 -14.11
C GLU A 224 -14.19 -2.01 -12.65
N LYS A 225 -13.85 -2.99 -11.81
CA LYS A 225 -14.14 -2.97 -10.37
C LYS A 225 -13.54 -1.75 -9.67
N ILE A 226 -12.32 -1.37 -10.03
CA ILE A 226 -11.64 -0.21 -9.46
C ILE A 226 -12.18 1.09 -10.07
N ARG A 227 -12.46 1.14 -11.38
CA ARG A 227 -13.08 2.31 -12.03
C ARG A 227 -14.40 2.73 -11.39
N LYS A 228 -15.21 1.77 -10.93
CA LYS A 228 -16.48 2.03 -10.20
C LYS A 228 -16.28 2.67 -8.82
N ARG A 229 -15.06 2.65 -8.29
CA ARG A 229 -14.67 3.23 -6.99
C ARG A 229 -13.96 4.57 -7.14
N PHE A 230 -13.84 5.10 -8.36
CA PHE A 230 -13.27 6.42 -8.63
C PHE A 230 -14.36 7.48 -8.56
N HIS A 231 -14.19 8.45 -7.68
CA HIS A 231 -15.12 9.54 -7.44
C HIS A 231 -14.37 10.87 -7.59
N ILE A 232 -14.90 11.77 -8.43
CA ILE A 232 -14.38 13.12 -8.59
C ILE A 232 -15.37 14.08 -7.96
N HIS A 233 -14.88 14.92 -7.06
CA HIS A 233 -15.67 15.84 -6.27
C HIS A 233 -15.39 17.28 -6.71
N SER A 234 -16.40 17.92 -7.31
CA SER A 234 -16.30 19.34 -7.69
C SER A 234 -16.31 20.28 -6.50
N LYS A 235 -16.86 19.84 -5.36
CA LYS A 235 -16.85 20.53 -4.06
C LYS A 235 -16.63 19.53 -2.93
N LEU A 236 -16.01 19.98 -1.84
CA LEU A 236 -15.68 19.14 -0.69
C LEU A 236 -16.93 18.53 -0.04
N GLU A 237 -18.07 19.22 -0.04
CA GLU A 237 -19.32 18.73 0.54
C GLU A 237 -19.81 17.43 -0.11
N SER A 238 -19.48 17.22 -1.39
CA SER A 238 -19.83 15.98 -2.08
C SER A 238 -19.01 14.76 -1.60
N LEU A 239 -17.84 14.99 -0.98
CA LEU A 239 -17.06 13.95 -0.32
C LEU A 239 -17.76 13.42 0.93
N TYR A 240 -18.52 14.27 1.63
CA TYR A 240 -19.16 13.92 2.91
C TYR A 240 -20.21 12.80 2.80
N LYS A 241 -20.67 12.50 1.59
CA LYS A 241 -21.51 11.33 1.30
C LYS A 241 -20.78 9.99 1.46
N TYR A 242 -19.44 10.02 1.38
CA TYR A 242 -18.57 8.84 1.43
C TYR A 242 -17.70 8.82 2.69
N VAL A 243 -17.22 9.99 3.11
CA VAL A 243 -16.42 10.18 4.31
C VAL A 243 -17.06 11.28 5.16
N PRO A 244 -17.78 10.95 6.25
CA PRO A 244 -18.39 11.94 7.12
C PRO A 244 -17.38 12.99 7.57
N LYS A 245 -17.85 14.22 7.73
CA LYS A 245 -16.98 15.39 7.96
C LYS A 245 -16.14 15.21 9.22
N GLU A 246 -16.74 14.69 10.30
CA GLU A 246 -16.09 14.40 11.57
C GLU A 246 -14.92 13.40 11.46
N CYS A 247 -14.92 12.53 10.45
CA CYS A 247 -13.85 11.56 10.19
C CYS A 247 -12.64 12.17 9.48
N LEU A 248 -12.72 13.43 9.04
CA LEU A 248 -11.62 14.16 8.42
C LEU A 248 -10.82 14.96 9.46
N PRO A 249 -9.59 15.41 9.15
CA PRO A 249 -8.85 16.26 10.06
C PRO A 249 -9.41 17.69 10.09
N ALA A 250 -9.00 18.48 11.09
CA ALA A 250 -9.49 19.84 11.33
C ALA A 250 -9.37 20.76 10.10
N GLU A 251 -8.31 20.61 9.31
CA GLU A 251 -8.04 21.37 8.08
C GLU A 251 -9.06 21.09 6.96
N TYR A 252 -9.84 20.03 7.09
CA TYR A 252 -10.96 19.67 6.21
C TYR A 252 -12.32 19.87 6.90
N GLY A 253 -12.31 20.53 8.07
CA GLY A 253 -13.46 20.85 8.90
C GLY A 253 -13.91 19.72 9.83
N GLY A 254 -13.15 18.64 9.96
CA GLY A 254 -13.49 17.50 10.81
C GLY A 254 -12.89 17.55 12.21
N SER A 255 -12.90 16.40 12.89
CA SER A 255 -12.42 16.25 14.28
C SER A 255 -11.48 15.06 14.47
N ASN A 256 -11.01 14.43 13.39
CA ASN A 256 -10.12 13.26 13.43
C ASN A 256 -8.63 13.65 13.55
N GLY A 257 -8.34 14.54 14.51
CA GLY A 257 -7.02 15.15 14.70
C GLY A 257 -6.69 16.25 13.70
N THR A 258 -5.44 16.73 13.75
CA THR A 258 -4.88 17.67 12.77
C THR A 258 -3.92 16.96 11.82
N ILE A 259 -3.58 17.60 10.70
CA ILE A 259 -2.54 17.10 9.80
C ILE A 259 -1.20 17.00 10.55
N GLN A 260 -0.89 17.96 11.42
CA GLN A 260 0.34 17.96 12.19
C GLN A 260 0.41 16.79 13.19
N ASP A 261 -0.70 16.43 13.83
CA ASP A 261 -0.76 15.26 14.72
C ASP A 261 -0.45 13.97 13.98
N VAL A 262 -1.02 13.82 12.77
CA VAL A 262 -0.78 12.67 11.89
C VAL A 262 0.69 12.60 11.49
N VAL A 263 1.27 13.71 11.03
CA VAL A 263 2.69 13.79 10.65
C VAL A 263 3.59 13.42 11.83
N SER A 264 3.31 13.97 13.01
CA SER A 264 4.12 13.74 14.21
C SER A 264 4.05 12.27 14.65
N THR A 265 2.86 11.67 14.62
CA THR A 265 2.64 10.25 14.93
C THR A 265 3.41 9.35 13.98
N TRP A 266 3.32 9.61 12.67
CA TRP A 266 4.00 8.79 11.67
C TRP A 266 5.51 9.02 11.63
N ARG A 267 6.00 10.20 12.04
CA ARG A 267 7.44 10.46 12.18
C ARG A 267 8.02 9.55 13.27
N THR A 268 7.39 9.53 14.45
CA THR A 268 7.77 8.62 15.53
C THR A 268 7.68 7.18 15.09
N LYS A 269 6.59 6.79 14.41
CA LYS A 269 6.38 5.43 13.92
C LYS A 269 7.46 4.98 12.94
N LEU A 270 7.83 5.81 11.96
CA LEU A 270 8.93 5.50 11.04
C LEU A 270 10.25 5.32 11.79
N LEU A 271 10.55 6.17 12.77
CA LEU A 271 11.77 6.06 13.57
C LEU A 271 11.81 4.74 14.38
N GLU A 272 10.69 4.34 14.99
CA GLU A 272 10.56 3.04 15.68
C GLU A 272 10.79 1.85 14.75
N TYR A 273 10.41 1.98 13.47
CA TYR A 273 10.51 0.94 12.46
C TYR A 273 11.85 0.91 11.70
N LYS A 274 12.85 1.69 12.13
CA LYS A 274 14.21 1.62 11.57
C LYS A 274 14.76 0.18 11.50
N PRO A 275 14.80 -0.60 12.62
CA PRO A 275 15.34 -1.96 12.59
C PRO A 275 14.52 -2.89 11.69
N PHE A 276 13.21 -2.66 11.60
CA PHE A 276 12.35 -3.43 10.71
C PHE A 276 12.74 -3.25 9.25
N PHE A 277 12.95 -2.03 8.78
CA PHE A 277 13.32 -1.80 7.39
C PHE A 277 14.73 -2.30 7.05
N GLU A 278 15.65 -2.27 8.02
CA GLU A 278 16.98 -2.90 7.90
C GLU A 278 16.86 -4.43 7.74
N GLU A 279 16.03 -5.09 8.56
CA GLU A 279 15.75 -6.52 8.44
C GLU A 279 15.07 -6.86 7.10
N GLU A 280 14.16 -6.00 6.62
CA GLU A 280 13.42 -6.20 5.38
C GLU A 280 14.30 -6.25 4.13
N GLU A 281 15.51 -5.66 4.16
CA GLU A 281 16.48 -5.80 3.07
C GLU A 281 16.97 -7.24 2.88
N SER A 282 16.84 -8.07 3.92
CA SER A 282 17.23 -9.47 3.87
C SER A 282 16.16 -10.37 3.23
N PHE A 283 14.93 -9.87 3.01
CA PHE A 283 13.84 -10.59 2.36
C PHE A 283 13.69 -10.17 0.89
N GLY A 284 13.17 -11.08 0.06
CA GLY A 284 13.04 -10.84 -1.36
C GLY A 284 12.95 -12.13 -2.15
N THR A 285 13.08 -11.99 -3.47
CA THR A 285 13.16 -13.15 -4.37
C THR A 285 14.50 -13.21 -5.10
N ASN A 286 14.99 -14.43 -5.28
CA ASN A 286 16.07 -14.75 -6.22
C ASN A 286 15.46 -15.39 -7.47
N GLU A 287 15.17 -14.55 -8.46
CA GLU A 287 14.47 -14.95 -9.68
C GLU A 287 15.22 -16.00 -10.53
N LYS A 288 16.53 -16.21 -10.29
CA LYS A 288 17.30 -17.30 -10.93
C LYS A 288 16.92 -18.69 -10.40
N LEU A 289 16.36 -18.76 -9.20
CA LEU A 289 15.94 -20.00 -8.54
C LEU A 289 14.45 -20.30 -8.77
N ARG A 290 13.71 -19.37 -9.40
CA ARG A 290 12.26 -19.51 -9.57
C ARG A 290 11.95 -20.63 -10.54
N ARG A 291 11.03 -21.50 -10.15
CA ARG A 291 10.48 -22.50 -11.06
C ARG A 291 9.46 -21.84 -12.00
N GLY A 292 9.69 -21.94 -13.30
CA GLY A 292 8.85 -21.29 -14.31
C GLY A 292 9.42 -19.95 -14.78
N GLN A 293 8.56 -19.04 -15.25
CA GLN A 293 9.01 -17.75 -15.76
C GLN A 293 9.43 -16.81 -14.62
N PRO A 294 10.61 -16.16 -14.73
CA PRO A 294 11.03 -15.11 -13.81
C PRO A 294 10.02 -13.97 -13.72
N VAL A 295 9.84 -13.43 -12.52
CA VAL A 295 9.03 -12.25 -12.28
C VAL A 295 9.92 -11.01 -12.44
N ASN A 296 9.62 -10.20 -13.43
CA ASN A 296 10.33 -8.97 -13.77
C ASN A 296 9.34 -7.87 -14.21
N ALA A 297 9.84 -6.67 -14.51
CA ALA A 297 9.00 -5.54 -14.90
C ALA A 297 8.13 -5.85 -16.14
N GLU A 298 8.65 -6.60 -17.10
CA GLU A 298 7.91 -6.99 -18.30
C GLU A 298 6.75 -7.93 -17.97
N SER A 299 7.01 -9.03 -17.26
CA SER A 299 5.96 -9.99 -16.87
C SER A 299 4.90 -9.39 -15.94
N LEU A 300 5.27 -8.49 -15.03
CA LEU A 300 4.36 -7.90 -14.06
C LEU A 300 3.52 -6.78 -14.65
N PHE A 301 4.17 -5.90 -15.42
CA PHE A 301 3.57 -4.67 -15.89
C PHE A 301 3.27 -4.71 -17.39
N GLY A 302 3.67 -5.72 -18.16
CA GLY A 302 3.54 -5.71 -19.62
C GLY A 302 4.17 -4.47 -20.23
N ILE A 303 5.35 -4.09 -19.75
CA ILE A 303 6.17 -2.99 -20.27
C ILE A 303 7.37 -3.68 -20.91
N GLU A 304 7.38 -3.79 -22.24
CA GLU A 304 8.57 -4.25 -22.95
C GLU A 304 9.73 -3.31 -22.62
N GLY A 305 10.84 -3.88 -22.13
CA GLY A 305 12.05 -3.11 -21.92
C GLY A 305 12.58 -2.63 -23.27
N SER A 306 12.80 -1.32 -23.41
CA SER A 306 13.58 -0.73 -24.51
C SER A 306 15.08 -1.07 -24.40
N PHE A 307 15.41 -2.32 -24.10
CA PHE A 307 16.76 -2.84 -24.20
C PHE A 307 16.76 -3.86 -25.33
N ARG A 308 17.04 -3.38 -26.54
CA ARG A 308 17.63 -4.24 -27.57
C ARG A 308 18.81 -4.94 -26.90
N LYS A 309 18.72 -6.25 -26.71
CA LYS A 309 19.91 -7.07 -26.56
C LYS A 309 20.77 -6.77 -27.79
N LEU A 310 21.89 -6.10 -27.58
CA LEU A 310 22.99 -6.21 -28.51
C LEU A 310 23.52 -7.62 -28.30
N ASP A 311 23.05 -8.55 -29.13
CA ASP A 311 23.79 -9.77 -29.39
C ASP A 311 25.09 -9.30 -30.06
N ILE A 312 26.18 -9.39 -29.31
CA ILE A 312 27.53 -9.28 -29.86
C ILE A 312 27.94 -10.71 -30.16
N ASP A 313 28.08 -11.00 -31.46
CA ASP A 313 28.68 -12.23 -31.99
C ASP A 313 30.13 -12.40 -31.50
#